data_AF-A0AAP8KKV4-F1
#
_entry.id   AF-A0AAP8KKV4-F1
#
_cell.length_a   1.000
_cell.length_b   1.000
_cell.length_c   1.000
_cell.angle_alpha   90.00
_cell.angle_beta   90.00
_cell.angle_gamma   90.00
#
_symmetry.space_group_name_H-M   'P 1'
#
loop_
_entity.id
_entity.type
_entity.pdbx_description
1 polymer ?
#
loop_
_entity_poly.entity_id
_entity_poly.type
_entity_poly.pdbx_seq_one_letter_code
_entity_poly.pdbx_strand_id
1 'polypeptide(L)'
;AKYILYEDNVANKVTETIRKETDAKPLKFYNMESLNKEQQKKDNITYQSLMKSNIENIGKALDSGVKVKDDKAESKHDKAISDGYFKDEQVKDRELSDYAGEWQSVYPYLKDGTLDEVMEHKAENDPKKSAKDLKAYYDKGYKT
;
A
#
# COMPACT_ATOMS: atom_id res chain seq x y z
N ALA A 1 -4.89 -19.55 7.94
CA ALA A 1 -4.99 -18.19 8.54
C ALA A 1 -5.99 -18.26 9.69
N LYS A 2 -5.77 -17.53 10.79
CA LYS A 2 -6.66 -17.61 11.97
C LYS A 2 -8.00 -16.89 11.76
N TYR A 3 -8.00 -15.86 10.90
CA TYR A 3 -9.16 -15.04 10.59
C TYR A 3 -9.28 -14.80 9.08
N ILE A 4 -10.50 -14.55 8.61
CA ILE A 4 -10.81 -14.08 7.26
C ILE A 4 -11.64 -12.80 7.34
N LEU A 5 -11.22 -11.75 6.63
CA LEU A 5 -12.03 -10.54 6.49
C LEU A 5 -13.06 -10.75 5.38
N TYR A 6 -14.32 -10.43 5.65
CA TYR A 6 -15.38 -10.47 4.65
C TYR A 6 -16.15 -9.15 4.66
N GLU A 7 -16.53 -8.70 3.47
CA GLU A 7 -17.35 -7.50 3.35
C GLU A 7 -18.80 -7.80 3.74
N ASP A 8 -19.46 -6.80 4.32
CA ASP A 8 -20.87 -6.92 4.72
C ASP A 8 -21.81 -7.30 3.57
N ASN A 9 -21.44 -6.94 2.34
CA ASN A 9 -22.24 -7.19 1.13
C ASN A 9 -21.95 -8.55 0.47
N VAL A 10 -21.02 -9.36 0.99
CA VAL A 10 -20.73 -10.68 0.43
C VAL A 10 -21.83 -11.68 0.82
N ALA A 11 -22.28 -12.47 -0.14
CA ALA A 11 -23.28 -13.51 0.10
C ALA A 11 -22.81 -14.51 1.19
N ASN A 12 -23.63 -14.68 2.24
CA ASN A 12 -23.35 -15.55 3.39
C ASN A 12 -22.84 -16.96 3.02
N LYS A 13 -23.30 -17.51 1.89
CA LYS A 13 -22.91 -18.84 1.40
C LYS A 13 -21.40 -18.96 1.15
N VAL A 14 -20.76 -17.91 0.61
CA VAL A 14 -19.32 -17.92 0.30
C VAL A 14 -18.51 -17.95 1.61
N THR A 15 -18.87 -17.08 2.55
CA THR A 15 -18.25 -17.01 3.88
C THR A 15 -18.42 -18.33 4.65
N GLU A 16 -19.60 -18.95 4.55
CA GLU A 16 -19.86 -20.24 5.20
C GLU A 16 -19.04 -21.38 4.61
N THR A 17 -18.90 -21.46 3.29
CA THR A 17 -18.04 -22.45 2.63
C THR A 17 -16.59 -22.27 3.08
N ILE A 18 -16.05 -21.06 3.00
CA ILE A 18 -14.66 -20.82 3.40
C ILE A 18 -14.44 -21.18 4.89
N ARG A 19 -15.39 -20.84 5.77
CA ARG A 19 -15.33 -21.22 7.19
C ARG A 19 -15.30 -22.74 7.37
N LYS A 20 -16.11 -23.50 6.61
CA LYS A 20 -16.14 -24.96 6.67
C LYS A 20 -14.85 -25.60 6.18
N GLU A 21 -14.24 -25.04 5.13
CA GLU A 21 -13.05 -25.63 4.50
C GLU A 21 -11.73 -25.22 5.17
N THR A 22 -11.69 -24.11 5.93
CA THR A 22 -10.43 -23.51 6.39
C THR A 22 -10.30 -23.30 7.89
N ASP A 23 -11.33 -23.63 8.69
CA ASP A 23 -11.47 -23.34 10.13
C ASP A 23 -11.25 -21.86 10.52
N ALA A 24 -11.16 -20.95 9.54
CA ALA A 24 -10.90 -19.54 9.76
C ALA A 24 -12.12 -18.85 10.38
N LYS A 25 -11.88 -17.98 11.37
CA LYS A 25 -12.94 -17.19 12.00
C LYS A 25 -13.27 -15.97 11.15
N PRO A 26 -14.53 -15.75 10.75
CA PRO A 26 -14.91 -14.60 9.95
C PRO A 26 -14.88 -13.32 10.80
N LEU A 27 -14.23 -12.29 10.28
CA LEU A 27 -14.20 -10.93 10.82
C LEU A 27 -14.81 -9.98 9.78
N LYS A 28 -15.68 -9.10 10.24
CA LYS A 28 -16.43 -8.21 9.37
C LYS A 28 -15.58 -7.02 8.93
N PHE A 29 -15.62 -6.67 7.67
CA PHE A 29 -14.98 -5.48 7.11
C PHE A 29 -16.02 -4.63 6.39
N TYR A 30 -16.04 -3.33 6.67
CA TYR A 30 -16.93 -2.38 6.01
C TYR A 30 -16.15 -1.66 4.92
N ASN A 31 -16.50 -1.88 3.65
CA ASN A 31 -15.84 -1.26 2.49
C ASN A 31 -16.23 0.22 2.28
N MET A 32 -17.14 0.73 3.10
CA MET A 32 -17.62 2.12 3.13
C MET A 32 -18.37 2.57 1.87
N GLU A 33 -18.70 1.66 0.96
CA GLU A 33 -19.45 1.98 -0.27
C GLU A 33 -20.94 2.16 -0.01
N SER A 34 -21.50 1.41 0.95
CA SER A 34 -22.94 1.43 1.23
C SER A 34 -23.26 0.92 2.64
N LEU A 35 -24.39 1.38 3.18
CA LEU A 35 -24.99 0.81 4.39
C LEU A 35 -26.09 -0.17 3.98
N ASN A 36 -26.10 -1.35 4.59
CA ASN A 36 -27.19 -2.30 4.44
C ASN A 36 -28.46 -1.83 5.16
N LYS A 37 -29.59 -2.49 4.89
CA LYS A 37 -30.91 -2.12 5.45
C LYS A 37 -30.97 -2.12 6.97
N GLU A 38 -30.14 -2.90 7.66
CA GLU A 38 -30.10 -2.93 9.12
C GLU A 38 -29.25 -1.79 9.69
N GLN A 39 -28.20 -1.40 8.98
CA GLN A 39 -27.34 -0.29 9.37
C GLN A 39 -28.03 1.06 9.15
N GLN A 40 -28.79 1.21 8.07
CA GLN A 40 -29.59 2.41 7.80
C GLN A 40 -30.65 2.68 8.88
N LYS A 41 -31.07 1.64 9.63
CA LYS A 41 -32.04 1.75 10.73
C LYS A 41 -31.41 2.15 12.06
N LYS A 42 -30.09 2.27 12.13
CA LYS A 42 -29.37 2.62 13.36
C LYS A 42 -28.99 4.10 13.32
N ASP A 43 -29.56 4.89 14.23
CA ASP A 43 -29.39 6.35 14.27
C ASP A 43 -27.96 6.82 14.58
N ASN A 44 -27.07 5.91 15.01
CA ASN A 44 -25.72 6.23 15.48
C ASN A 44 -24.59 5.67 14.61
N ILE A 45 -24.89 5.09 13.45
CA ILE A 45 -23.85 4.62 12.53
C ILE A 45 -23.27 5.82 11.78
N THR A 46 -22.01 6.10 12.06
CA THR A 46 -21.19 7.08 11.34
C THR A 46 -20.02 6.41 10.64
N TYR A 47 -19.43 7.09 9.67
CA TYR A 47 -18.19 6.67 9.01
C TYR A 47 -17.10 6.30 10.04
N GLN A 48 -16.91 7.16 11.05
CA GLN A 48 -15.92 6.96 12.10
C GLN A 48 -16.22 5.71 12.95
N SER A 49 -17.49 5.41 13.22
CA SER A 49 -17.88 4.22 13.97
C SER A 49 -17.53 2.92 13.23
N LEU A 50 -17.73 2.89 11.90
CA LEU A 50 -17.41 1.75 11.06
C LEU A 50 -15.89 1.57 10.89
N MET A 51 -15.15 2.67 10.71
CA MET A 51 -13.69 2.63 10.65
C MET A 51 -13.05 2.16 11.96
N LYS A 52 -13.61 2.54 13.12
CA LYS A 52 -13.16 1.99 14.41
C LYS A 52 -13.34 0.46 14.47
N SER A 53 -14.47 -0.05 13.96
CA SER A 53 -14.70 -1.50 13.87
C SER A 53 -13.75 -2.19 12.89
N ASN A 54 -13.45 -1.56 11.75
CA ASN A 54 -12.46 -2.06 10.79
C ASN A 54 -11.06 -2.17 11.42
N ILE A 55 -10.60 -1.12 12.12
CA ILE A 55 -9.28 -1.12 12.79
C ILE A 55 -9.17 -2.28 13.79
N GLU A 56 -10.21 -2.52 14.60
CA GLU A 56 -10.23 -3.62 15.56
C GLU A 56 -10.13 -4.99 14.86
N ASN A 57 -10.89 -5.20 13.78
CA ASN A 57 -10.92 -6.46 13.06
C ASN A 57 -9.64 -6.70 12.23
N ILE A 58 -9.09 -5.65 11.62
CA ILE A 58 -7.78 -5.70 10.95
C ILE A 58 -6.70 -6.01 11.98
N GLY A 59 -6.71 -5.37 13.14
CA GLY A 59 -5.79 -5.68 14.25
C GLY A 59 -5.81 -7.16 14.61
N LYS A 60 -7.00 -7.74 14.84
CA LYS A 60 -7.16 -9.19 15.12
C LYS A 60 -6.62 -10.08 13.99
N ALA A 61 -6.81 -9.69 12.73
CA ALA A 61 -6.34 -10.44 11.58
C ALA A 61 -4.81 -10.39 11.45
N LEU A 62 -4.21 -9.22 11.66
CA LEU A 62 -2.77 -8.97 11.52
C LEU A 62 -1.93 -9.50 12.69
N ASP A 63 -2.50 -9.55 13.89
CA ASP A 63 -1.84 -10.09 15.10
C ASP A 63 -1.50 -11.59 15.00
N SER A 64 -1.87 -12.25 13.90
CA SER A 64 -1.61 -13.67 13.66
C SER A 64 -0.20 -14.00 13.12
N GLY A 65 0.72 -13.02 13.02
CA GLY A 65 2.15 -13.27 12.73
C GLY A 65 2.43 -13.91 11.36
N VAL A 66 1.45 -13.87 10.44
CA VAL A 66 1.55 -14.50 9.12
C VAL A 66 2.44 -13.65 8.22
N LYS A 67 3.63 -14.16 7.90
CA LYS A 67 4.43 -13.63 6.78
C LYS A 67 3.80 -14.13 5.48
N VAL A 68 3.17 -13.22 4.75
CA VAL A 68 2.69 -13.49 3.39
C VAL A 68 3.90 -13.68 2.48
N LYS A 69 3.94 -14.79 1.74
CA LYS A 69 4.90 -14.95 0.64
C LYS A 69 4.39 -14.11 -0.51
N ASP A 70 5.20 -13.14 -0.93
CA ASP A 70 4.95 -12.32 -2.10
C ASP A 70 5.21 -13.16 -3.36
N ASP A 71 4.13 -13.51 -4.06
CA ASP A 71 4.10 -14.35 -5.27
C ASP A 71 4.55 -13.62 -6.54
N LYS A 72 5.08 -12.40 -6.44
CA LYS A 72 5.71 -11.69 -7.57
C LYS A 72 7.09 -12.26 -7.88
N ALA A 73 7.16 -13.45 -8.46
CA ALA A 73 8.44 -14.08 -8.82
C ALA A 73 9.09 -13.43 -10.06
N GLU A 74 8.31 -13.00 -11.06
CA GLU A 74 8.85 -12.37 -12.28
C GLU A 74 9.29 -10.92 -12.04
N SER A 75 8.58 -10.16 -11.20
CA SER A 75 8.97 -8.77 -10.90
C SER A 75 10.19 -8.67 -9.98
N LYS A 76 10.67 -9.79 -9.38
CA LYS A 76 11.81 -9.77 -8.45
C LYS A 76 13.14 -9.57 -9.16
N HIS A 77 13.30 -10.12 -10.37
CA HIS A 77 14.55 -10.02 -11.11
C HIS A 77 14.80 -8.57 -11.58
N ASP A 78 13.81 -7.95 -12.23
CA ASP A 78 13.93 -6.56 -12.70
C ASP A 78 14.02 -5.57 -11.54
N LYS A 79 13.27 -5.82 -10.45
CA LYS A 79 13.39 -5.05 -9.22
C LYS A 79 14.78 -5.17 -8.60
N ALA A 80 15.37 -6.37 -8.57
CA ALA A 80 16.72 -6.56 -8.05
C ALA A 80 17.78 -5.78 -8.86
N ILE A 81 17.68 -5.80 -10.20
CA ILE A 81 18.56 -5.00 -11.06
C ILE A 81 18.39 -3.50 -10.77
N SER A 82 17.15 -3.01 -10.72
CA SER A 82 16.87 -1.60 -10.39
C SER A 82 17.31 -1.20 -8.98
N ASP A 83 17.25 -2.12 -8.01
CA ASP A 83 17.73 -1.94 -6.64
C ASP A 83 19.28 -1.99 -6.55
N GLY A 84 19.98 -2.24 -7.66
CA GLY A 84 21.44 -2.22 -7.78
C GLY A 84 22.14 -3.59 -7.66
N TYR A 85 21.38 -4.69 -7.71
CA TYR A 85 21.92 -6.05 -7.65
C TYR A 85 21.94 -6.68 -9.06
N PHE A 86 23.06 -6.54 -9.74
CA PHE A 86 23.31 -7.11 -11.07
C PHE A 86 24.74 -7.65 -11.16
N LYS A 87 24.99 -8.51 -12.17
CA LYS A 87 26.32 -9.00 -12.51
C LYS A 87 26.95 -8.11 -13.59
N ASP A 88 28.27 -8.04 -13.61
CA ASP A 88 29.01 -7.24 -14.59
C ASP A 88 28.68 -7.63 -16.03
N GLU A 89 28.43 -8.91 -16.32
CA GLU A 89 28.07 -9.37 -17.66
C GLU A 89 26.69 -8.88 -18.12
N GLN A 90 25.87 -8.35 -17.21
CA GLN A 90 24.57 -7.76 -17.51
C GLN A 90 24.67 -6.26 -17.86
N VAL A 91 25.79 -5.60 -17.56
CA VAL A 91 26.03 -4.19 -17.89
C VAL A 91 26.46 -4.10 -19.36
N LYS A 92 25.82 -3.20 -20.10
CA LYS A 92 26.07 -2.99 -21.52
C LYS A 92 26.10 -1.51 -21.83
N ASP A 93 26.85 -1.16 -22.86
CA ASP A 93 26.83 0.19 -23.43
C ASP A 93 25.41 0.52 -23.93
N ARG A 94 25.03 1.78 -23.80
CA ARG A 94 23.70 2.30 -24.16
C ARG A 94 23.84 3.39 -25.22
N GLU A 95 22.89 3.43 -26.14
CA GLU A 95 22.82 4.47 -27.15
C GLU A 95 22.14 5.73 -26.59
N LEU A 96 22.43 6.90 -27.18
CA LEU A 96 21.80 8.16 -26.75
C LEU A 96 20.27 8.16 -26.98
N SER A 97 19.81 7.40 -27.98
CA SER A 97 18.39 7.20 -28.31
C SER A 97 17.57 6.64 -27.15
N ASP A 98 18.19 5.93 -26.20
CA ASP A 98 17.53 5.45 -24.98
C ASP A 98 16.92 6.59 -24.13
N TYR A 99 17.40 7.82 -24.33
CA TYR A 99 16.95 9.01 -23.62
C TYR A 99 16.32 10.04 -24.57
N ALA A 100 15.93 9.64 -25.79
CA ALA A 100 15.29 10.54 -26.73
C ALA A 100 13.94 11.03 -26.21
N GLY A 101 13.74 12.36 -26.22
CA GLY A 101 12.49 13.00 -25.78
C GLY A 101 12.73 14.38 -25.18
N GLU A 102 11.63 15.04 -24.82
CA GLU A 102 11.64 16.30 -24.08
C GLU A 102 11.63 16.01 -22.58
N TRP A 103 12.57 16.61 -21.85
CA TRP A 103 12.74 16.40 -20.41
C TRP A 103 12.50 17.68 -19.64
N GLN A 104 11.78 17.56 -18.51
CA GLN A 104 11.52 18.68 -17.61
C GLN A 104 12.14 18.43 -16.23
N SER A 105 12.67 19.50 -15.63
CA SER A 105 13.18 19.44 -14.27
C SER A 105 12.04 19.16 -13.29
N VAL A 106 12.28 18.28 -12.32
CA VAL A 106 11.36 18.01 -11.22
C VAL A 106 11.48 19.00 -10.06
N TYR A 107 12.50 19.87 -10.09
CA TYR A 107 12.77 20.83 -9.02
C TYR A 107 11.62 21.80 -8.75
N PRO A 108 10.93 22.37 -9.76
CA PRO A 108 9.79 23.26 -9.51
C PRO A 108 8.70 22.62 -8.65
N TYR A 109 8.41 21.33 -8.89
CA TYR A 109 7.41 20.56 -8.12
C TYR A 109 7.82 20.29 -6.68
N LEU A 110 9.13 20.26 -6.39
CA LEU A 110 9.60 20.21 -5.01
C LEU A 110 9.41 21.56 -4.31
N LYS A 111 9.57 22.67 -5.05
CA LYS A 111 9.51 24.03 -4.52
C LYS A 111 8.09 24.51 -4.29
N ASP A 112 7.16 24.16 -5.17
CA ASP A 112 5.75 24.52 -5.05
C ASP A 112 4.98 23.64 -4.05
N GLY A 113 5.61 22.54 -3.58
CA GLY A 113 5.03 21.63 -2.58
C GLY A 113 4.28 20.45 -3.18
N THR A 114 4.20 20.31 -4.51
CA THR A 114 3.56 19.18 -5.19
C THR A 114 4.14 17.83 -4.74
N LEU A 115 5.44 17.78 -4.42
CA LEU A 115 6.11 16.56 -3.97
C LEU A 115 6.04 16.33 -2.44
N ASP A 116 5.29 17.11 -1.67
CA ASP A 116 5.25 16.98 -0.21
C ASP A 116 4.64 15.64 0.24
N GLU A 117 3.56 15.19 -0.40
CA GLU A 117 2.93 13.88 -0.15
C GLU A 117 3.92 12.72 -0.39
N VAL A 118 4.80 12.85 -1.39
CA VAL A 118 5.85 11.86 -1.67
C VAL A 118 6.85 11.78 -0.51
N MET A 119 7.17 12.91 0.12
CA MET A 119 8.09 12.95 1.27
C MET A 119 7.44 12.39 2.53
N GLU A 120 6.16 12.66 2.74
CA GLU A 120 5.37 12.09 3.84
C GLU A 120 5.30 10.57 3.73
N HIS A 121 4.90 10.05 2.57
CA HIS A 121 4.85 8.60 2.34
C HIS A 121 6.23 7.94 2.47
N LYS A 122 7.30 8.60 2.05
CA LYS A 122 8.67 8.10 2.26
C LYS A 122 9.05 8.07 3.74
N ALA A 123 8.65 9.05 4.53
CA ALA A 123 8.92 9.11 5.97
C ALA A 123 8.17 8.02 6.75
N GLU A 124 6.95 7.67 6.34
CA GLU A 124 6.20 6.55 6.93
C GLU A 124 6.93 5.21 6.77
N ASN A 125 7.68 5.05 5.69
CA ASN A 125 8.44 3.85 5.38
C ASN A 125 9.90 3.90 5.87
N ASP A 126 10.39 5.05 6.32
CA ASP A 126 11.75 5.22 6.87
C ASP A 126 11.69 5.78 8.30
N PRO A 127 11.83 4.93 9.33
CA PRO A 127 11.74 5.38 10.73
C PRO A 127 12.87 6.32 11.15
N LYS A 128 13.89 6.55 10.30
CA LYS A 128 15.06 7.39 10.61
C LYS A 128 14.97 8.81 10.06
N LYS A 129 14.00 9.11 9.19
CA LYS A 129 13.93 10.42 8.51
C LYS A 129 12.52 10.99 8.57
N SER A 130 12.43 12.26 8.95
CA SER A 130 11.17 13.00 8.81
C SER A 130 10.93 13.42 7.35
N ALA A 131 9.68 13.73 7.00
CA ALA A 131 9.35 14.30 5.70
C ALA A 131 10.15 15.57 5.39
N LYS A 132 10.44 16.39 6.41
CA LYS A 132 11.27 17.58 6.29
C LYS A 132 12.73 17.26 5.95
N ASP A 133 13.30 16.24 6.58
CA ASP A 133 14.68 15.80 6.30
C ASP A 133 14.80 15.23 4.89
N LEU A 134 13.78 14.49 4.44
CA LEU A 134 13.68 13.98 3.08
C LEU A 134 13.55 15.11 2.05
N LYS A 135 12.65 16.08 2.30
CA LYS A 135 12.51 17.25 1.43
C LYS A 135 13.83 18.03 1.31
N ALA A 136 14.56 18.21 2.40
CA ALA A 136 15.87 18.87 2.38
C ALA A 136 16.95 18.07 1.62
N TYR A 137 16.92 16.74 1.73
CA TYR A 137 17.80 15.86 0.95
C TYR A 137 17.52 15.99 -0.56
N TYR A 138 16.24 15.93 -0.96
CA TYR A 138 15.85 16.05 -2.35
C TYR A 138 15.99 17.49 -2.91
N ASP A 139 15.89 18.54 -2.08
CA ASP A 139 16.15 19.93 -2.52
C ASP A 139 17.61 20.09 -2.99
N LYS A 140 18.57 19.45 -2.31
CA LYS A 140 19.96 19.44 -2.76
C LYS A 140 20.16 18.63 -4.05
N GLY A 141 19.47 17.48 -4.16
CA GLY A 141 19.64 16.56 -5.29
C GLY A 141 18.95 17.02 -6.58
N TYR A 142 17.81 17.70 -6.47
CA TYR A 142 17.02 18.12 -7.62
C TYR A 142 17.33 19.53 -8.10
N LYS A 143 18.04 20.35 -7.32
CA LYS A 143 18.36 21.72 -7.70
C LYS A 143 19.17 21.76 -8.99
N THR A 144 18.50 22.16 -10.08
CA THR A 144 19.03 22.39 -11.41
C THR A 144 18.22 23.47 -12.12
#